data_AF-X6EQ10-F1
#
_entry.id   AF-X6EQ10-F1
#
_cell.length_a   1.000
_cell.length_b   1.000
_cell.length_c   1.000
_cell.angle_alpha   90.00
_cell.angle_beta   90.00
_cell.angle_gamma   90.00
#
_symmetry.space_group_name_H-M   'P 1'
#
loop_
_entity.id
_entity.type
_entity.pdbx_description
1 polymer ?
#
loop_
_entity_poly.entity_id
_entity_poly.type
_entity_poly.pdbx_seq_one_letter_code
_entity_poly.pdbx_strand_id
1 'polypeptide(L)'
;MLELMRLQEKYKDSGLEVVGIAADEDAPKAVEARTKLDAWLAEECSKLNYRIAFDYTGEMKKLWREPSFCVGIPTSFVVGRDGCIAFIGDPSQLGEVLPKVLSGSWRTSKKAKAADQERIATSEPLAREQPLKKPIDDRFWAAVKLEDWQTALWAIEEGIALMPYDLNFRLAHAHLLLHKPQDIVLRGRGLK
;
A
#
# COMPACT_ATOMS: atom_id res chain seq x y z
N MET A 1 14.09 -4.06 3.16
CA MET A 1 14.49 -5.49 3.18
C MET A 1 15.76 -5.77 3.97
N LEU A 2 16.87 -5.04 3.79
CA LEU A 2 18.12 -5.27 4.54
C LEU A 2 17.92 -5.24 6.06
N GLU A 3 17.12 -4.28 6.56
CA GLU A 3 16.85 -4.17 8.00
C GLU A 3 16.11 -5.40 8.54
N LEU A 4 15.17 -5.95 7.78
CA LEU A 4 14.46 -7.17 8.17
C LEU A 4 15.41 -8.37 8.27
N MET A 5 16.41 -8.45 7.37
CA MET A 5 17.42 -9.50 7.45
C MET A 5 18.24 -9.41 8.74
N ARG A 6 18.63 -8.18 9.11
CA ARG A 6 19.39 -7.91 10.33
C ARG A 6 18.58 -8.24 11.57
N LEU A 7 17.29 -7.89 11.59
CA LEU A 7 16.40 -8.20 12.71
C LEU A 7 16.23 -9.71 12.85
N GLN A 8 15.99 -10.43 11.74
CA GLN A 8 15.89 -11.89 11.81
C GLN A 8 17.16 -12.53 12.34
N GLU A 9 18.33 -12.14 11.83
CA GLU A 9 19.61 -12.70 12.29
C GLU A 9 19.83 -12.41 13.78
N LYS A 10 19.54 -11.19 14.22
CA LYS A 10 19.71 -10.75 15.61
C LYS A 10 18.82 -11.53 16.58
N TYR A 11 17.59 -11.85 16.19
CA TYR A 11 16.59 -12.45 17.08
C TYR A 11 16.25 -13.92 16.71
N LYS A 12 17.03 -14.57 15.84
CA LYS A 12 16.81 -15.96 15.43
C LYS A 12 16.74 -16.91 16.63
N ASP A 13 17.67 -16.75 17.58
CA ASP A 13 17.75 -17.58 18.79
C ASP A 13 16.69 -17.18 19.84
N SER A 14 16.02 -16.03 19.63
CA SER A 14 14.85 -15.59 20.42
C SER A 14 13.52 -16.06 19.79
N GLY A 15 13.57 -16.80 18.68
CA GLY A 15 12.42 -17.33 17.98
C GLY A 15 11.74 -16.33 17.03
N LEU A 16 12.45 -15.29 16.59
CA LEU A 16 11.93 -14.43 15.52
C LEU A 16 12.05 -15.14 14.18
N GLU A 17 10.93 -15.19 13.46
CA GLU A 17 10.89 -15.59 12.07
C GLU A 17 10.27 -14.47 11.23
N VAL A 18 10.90 -14.14 10.11
CA VAL A 18 10.39 -13.15 9.16
C VAL A 18 9.86 -13.87 7.93
N VAL A 19 8.69 -13.45 7.46
CA VAL A 19 8.12 -13.85 6.17
C VAL A 19 7.67 -12.59 5.46
N GLY A 20 8.23 -12.34 4.28
CA GLY A 20 7.73 -11.30 3.38
C GLY A 20 6.55 -11.84 2.57
N ILE A 21 5.54 -11.02 2.33
CA ILE A 21 4.38 -11.41 1.53
C ILE A 21 4.26 -10.45 0.36
N ALA A 22 4.50 -10.94 -0.84
CA ALA A 22 4.27 -10.23 -2.09
C ALA A 22 2.78 -10.36 -2.46
N ALA A 23 1.99 -9.31 -2.19
CA ALA A 23 0.53 -9.31 -2.31
C ALA A 23 -0.04 -8.18 -3.19
N ASP A 24 0.83 -7.39 -3.82
CA ASP A 24 0.46 -6.26 -4.69
C ASP A 24 1.13 -6.34 -6.08
N GLU A 25 1.52 -7.55 -6.50
CA GLU A 25 2.14 -7.75 -7.81
C GLU A 25 1.14 -7.53 -8.94
N ASP A 26 1.41 -6.54 -9.80
CA ASP A 26 0.53 -6.18 -10.91
C ASP A 26 0.84 -7.00 -12.19
N ALA A 27 -0.06 -7.93 -12.50
CA ALA A 27 -0.14 -8.59 -13.78
C ALA A 27 -1.56 -9.12 -14.05
N PRO A 28 -1.97 -9.31 -15.32
CA PRO A 28 -3.25 -9.93 -15.67
C PRO A 28 -3.39 -11.40 -15.23
N LYS A 29 -2.27 -12.11 -15.05
CA LYS A 29 -2.25 -13.54 -14.69
C LYS A 29 -1.23 -13.82 -13.58
N ALA A 30 -1.56 -14.79 -12.73
CA ALA A 30 -0.72 -15.22 -11.62
C ALA A 30 0.68 -15.66 -12.05
N VAL A 31 0.78 -16.38 -13.17
CA VAL A 31 2.07 -16.84 -13.72
C VAL A 31 2.95 -15.67 -14.13
N GLU A 32 2.36 -14.65 -14.77
CA GLU A 32 3.10 -13.46 -15.21
C GLU A 32 3.60 -12.64 -14.02
N ALA A 33 2.74 -12.42 -13.01
CA ALA A 33 3.14 -11.76 -11.76
C ALA A 33 4.25 -12.55 -11.05
N ARG A 34 4.13 -13.87 -10.97
CA ARG A 34 5.14 -14.73 -10.35
C ARG A 34 6.49 -14.67 -11.08
N THR A 35 6.49 -14.72 -12.40
CA THR A 35 7.72 -14.62 -13.20
C THR A 35 8.43 -13.29 -12.98
N LYS A 36 7.69 -12.17 -12.92
CA LYS A 36 8.26 -10.85 -12.61
C LYS A 36 8.87 -10.81 -11.21
N LEU A 37 8.13 -11.32 -10.22
CA LEU A 37 8.60 -11.40 -8.84
C LEU A 37 9.87 -12.24 -8.72
N ASP A 38 9.90 -13.43 -9.34
CA ASP A 38 11.06 -14.32 -9.29
C ASP A 38 12.30 -13.68 -9.94
N ALA A 39 12.13 -12.97 -11.06
CA ALA A 39 13.21 -12.24 -11.72
C ALA A 39 13.77 -11.13 -10.81
N TRP A 40 12.89 -10.32 -10.21
CA TRP A 40 13.27 -9.27 -9.28
C TRP A 40 13.95 -9.82 -8.03
N LEU A 41 13.48 -10.94 -7.48
CA LEU A 41 14.10 -11.59 -6.33
C LEU A 41 15.51 -12.11 -6.65
N ALA A 42 15.72 -12.65 -7.86
CA ALA A 42 17.04 -13.12 -8.28
C ALA A 42 18.04 -11.97 -8.42
N GLU A 43 17.59 -10.81 -8.92
CA GLU A 43 18.43 -9.63 -9.16
C GLU A 43 18.70 -8.84 -7.87
N GLU A 44 17.65 -8.41 -7.19
CA GLU A 44 17.71 -7.45 -6.09
C GLU A 44 17.83 -8.11 -4.71
N CYS A 45 17.48 -9.39 -4.62
CA CYS A 45 17.22 -10.08 -3.35
C CYS A 45 18.00 -11.40 -3.18
N SER A 46 19.04 -11.62 -3.97
CA SER A 46 19.81 -12.88 -3.97
C SER A 46 20.40 -13.30 -2.62
N LYS A 47 20.47 -12.38 -1.65
CA LYS A 47 21.01 -12.61 -0.29
C LYS A 47 19.96 -12.61 0.81
N LEU A 48 18.66 -12.61 0.50
CA LEU A 48 17.62 -12.66 1.54
C LEU A 48 17.79 -13.88 2.44
N ASN A 49 17.73 -13.66 3.76
CA ASN A 49 17.79 -14.73 4.76
C ASN A 49 16.39 -15.16 5.24
N TYR A 50 15.32 -14.55 4.72
CA TYR A 50 13.94 -14.85 5.08
C TYR A 50 13.11 -15.24 3.86
N ARG A 51 12.00 -15.94 4.12
CA ARG A 51 11.13 -16.49 3.08
C ARG A 51 10.23 -15.40 2.50
N ILE A 52 9.94 -15.50 1.21
CA ILE A 52 8.92 -14.69 0.53
C ILE A 52 7.77 -15.61 0.13
N ALA A 53 6.57 -15.30 0.60
CA ALA A 53 5.33 -15.86 0.11
C ALA A 53 4.75 -14.97 -0.99
N PHE A 54 4.03 -15.58 -1.93
CA PHE A 54 3.35 -14.89 -3.01
C PHE A 54 1.84 -15.08 -2.86
N ASP A 55 1.12 -13.98 -2.71
CA ASP A 55 -0.34 -13.97 -2.70
C ASP A 55 -0.87 -13.22 -3.93
N TYR A 56 -1.33 -14.00 -4.90
CA TYR A 56 -2.06 -13.47 -6.06
C TYR A 56 -3.59 -13.59 -5.90
N THR A 57 -4.06 -14.27 -4.83
CA THR A 57 -5.48 -14.49 -4.58
C THR A 57 -6.17 -13.23 -4.04
N GLY A 58 -5.39 -12.33 -3.46
CA GLY A 58 -5.89 -11.12 -2.79
C GLY A 58 -6.38 -11.39 -1.36
N GLU A 59 -6.20 -12.60 -0.83
CA GLU A 59 -6.56 -12.94 0.54
C GLU A 59 -5.80 -12.08 1.55
N MET A 60 -4.54 -11.73 1.28
CA MET A 60 -3.77 -10.87 2.17
C MET A 60 -4.35 -9.46 2.23
N LYS A 61 -4.81 -8.95 1.09
CA LYS A 61 -5.51 -7.68 1.05
C LYS A 61 -6.82 -7.75 1.84
N LYS A 62 -7.66 -8.75 1.55
CA LYS A 62 -9.02 -8.86 2.09
C LYS A 62 -9.08 -9.22 3.57
N LEU A 63 -8.25 -10.16 4.03
CA LEU A 63 -8.35 -10.74 5.36
C LEU A 63 -7.44 -10.03 6.39
N TRP A 64 -6.38 -9.36 5.92
CA TRP A 64 -5.42 -8.72 6.82
C TRP A 64 -5.37 -7.21 6.65
N ARG A 65 -5.16 -6.69 5.43
CA ARG A 65 -4.98 -5.24 5.23
C ARG A 65 -6.27 -4.45 5.39
N GLU A 66 -7.35 -4.87 4.73
CA GLU A 66 -8.64 -4.17 4.80
C GLU A 66 -9.17 -4.10 6.25
N PRO A 67 -9.25 -5.20 7.02
CA PRO A 67 -9.77 -5.14 8.39
C PRO A 67 -8.85 -4.40 9.37
N SER A 68 -7.55 -4.27 9.06
CA SER A 68 -6.61 -3.50 9.86
C SER A 68 -6.53 -2.03 9.46
N PHE A 69 -7.29 -1.59 8.46
CA PHE A 69 -7.20 -0.26 7.85
C PHE A 69 -5.82 0.05 7.27
N CYS A 70 -4.99 -0.94 6.97
CA CYS A 70 -3.66 -0.71 6.43
C CYS A 70 -3.76 -0.33 4.95
N VAL A 71 -3.73 0.98 4.69
CA VAL A 71 -3.89 1.58 3.36
C VAL A 71 -2.60 1.66 2.55
N GLY A 72 -1.43 1.54 3.19
CA GLY A 72 -0.12 1.74 2.56
C GLY A 72 0.78 0.50 2.56
N ILE A 73 1.76 0.50 1.66
CA ILE A 73 2.89 -0.45 1.65
C ILE A 73 4.21 0.30 1.86
N PRO A 74 5.21 -0.31 2.53
CA PRO A 74 5.14 -1.61 3.19
C PRO A 74 4.39 -1.55 4.54
N THR A 75 3.75 -2.66 4.92
CA THR A 75 3.11 -2.84 6.25
C THR A 75 3.64 -4.12 6.88
N SER A 76 3.90 -4.10 8.18
CA SER A 76 4.30 -5.25 8.98
C SER A 76 3.22 -5.64 10.00
N PHE A 77 3.10 -6.94 10.23
CA PHE A 77 2.31 -7.52 11.32
C PHE A 77 3.26 -8.34 12.19
N VAL A 78 3.29 -8.05 13.49
CA VAL A 78 4.01 -8.88 14.45
C VAL A 78 3.01 -9.78 15.14
N VAL A 79 3.14 -11.09 14.94
CA VAL A 79 2.33 -12.10 15.60
C VAL A 79 3.09 -12.59 16.83
N GLY A 80 2.45 -12.53 18.00
CA GLY A 80 3.01 -13.02 19.25
C GLY A 80 3.07 -14.55 19.29
N ARG A 81 3.81 -15.10 20.26
CA ARG A 81 3.90 -16.56 20.49
C ARG A 81 2.55 -17.22 20.82
N ASP A 82 1.58 -16.41 21.24
CA ASP A 82 0.19 -16.79 21.50
C ASP A 82 -0.71 -16.74 20.24
N GLY A 83 -0.13 -16.49 19.06
CA GLY A 83 -0.85 -16.39 17.79
C GLY A 83 -1.63 -15.09 17.63
N CYS A 84 -1.58 -14.17 18.60
CA CYS A 84 -2.31 -12.91 18.54
C CYS A 84 -1.43 -11.78 17.99
N ILE A 85 -2.04 -10.82 17.30
CA ILE A 85 -1.32 -9.65 16.77
C ILE A 85 -0.80 -8.81 17.95
N ALA A 86 0.51 -8.57 17.96
CA ALA A 86 1.18 -7.71 18.93
C ALA A 86 1.43 -6.30 18.38
N PHE A 87 1.58 -6.15 17.06
CA PHE A 87 1.82 -4.87 16.41
C PHE A 87 1.40 -4.91 14.94
N ILE A 88 0.93 -3.76 14.45
CA ILE A 88 0.69 -3.48 13.03
C ILE A 88 1.31 -2.11 12.75
N GLY A 89 2.12 -1.98 11.69
CA GLY A 89 2.71 -0.69 11.34
C GLY A 89 3.87 -0.79 10.36
N ASP A 90 4.61 0.31 10.19
CA ASP A 90 5.72 0.38 9.25
C ASP A 90 6.89 -0.53 9.71
N PRO A 91 7.51 -1.32 8.82
CA PRO A 91 8.63 -2.19 9.18
C PRO A 91 9.83 -1.48 9.83
N SER A 92 10.04 -0.19 9.59
CA SER A 92 11.11 0.60 10.22
C SER A 92 10.94 0.71 11.74
N GLN A 93 9.72 0.56 12.26
CA GLN A 93 9.42 0.63 13.69
C GLN A 93 9.82 -0.66 14.43
N LEU A 94 10.07 -1.76 13.71
CA LEU A 94 10.30 -3.08 14.29
C LEU A 94 11.56 -3.16 15.15
N GLY A 95 12.58 -2.35 14.87
CA GLY A 95 13.78 -2.28 15.71
C GLY A 95 13.48 -1.90 17.16
N GLU A 96 12.46 -1.06 17.38
CA GLU A 96 12.01 -0.63 18.70
C GLU A 96 10.96 -1.58 19.32
N VAL A 97 10.08 -2.12 18.48
CA VAL A 97 8.94 -2.94 18.91
C VAL A 97 9.36 -4.36 19.28
N LEU A 98 10.20 -5.01 18.46
CA LEU A 98 10.54 -6.43 18.63
C LEU A 98 11.15 -6.78 20.00
N PRO A 99 12.11 -6.00 20.58
CA PRO A 99 12.62 -6.29 21.94
C PRO A 99 11.51 -6.33 22.99
N LYS A 100 10.51 -5.45 22.87
CA LYS A 100 9.40 -5.33 23.82
C LYS A 100 8.37 -6.44 23.62
N VAL A 101 8.16 -6.87 22.37
CA VAL A 101 7.33 -8.03 22.07
C VAL A 101 7.97 -9.31 22.61
N LEU A 102 9.27 -9.52 22.36
CA LEU A 102 10.01 -10.70 22.81
C LEU A 102 10.09 -10.80 24.35
N SER A 103 10.16 -9.67 25.04
CA SER A 103 10.11 -9.62 26.51
C SER A 103 8.68 -9.72 27.09
N GLY A 104 7.65 -9.74 26.26
CA GLY A 104 6.25 -9.75 26.69
C GLY A 104 5.72 -8.42 27.25
N SER A 105 6.51 -7.35 27.18
CA SER A 105 6.18 -6.04 27.75
C SER A 105 5.41 -5.12 26.81
N TRP A 106 5.31 -5.46 25.52
CA TRP A 106 4.70 -4.58 24.52
C TRP A 106 3.18 -4.47 24.63
N ARG A 107 2.46 -5.59 24.54
CA ARG A 107 1.00 -5.59 24.25
C ARG A 107 0.18 -4.84 25.32
N THR A 108 0.55 -4.93 26.58
CA THR A 108 -0.15 -4.26 27.68
C THR A 108 0.35 -2.82 27.94
N SER A 109 1.39 -2.38 27.23
CA SER A 109 2.00 -1.07 27.43
C SER A 109 1.09 0.07 26.94
N LYS A 110 1.21 1.23 27.62
CA LYS A 110 0.57 2.47 27.15
C LYS A 110 1.05 2.88 25.75
N LYS A 111 2.33 2.61 25.45
CA LYS A 111 2.93 2.94 24.15
C LYS A 111 2.30 2.14 23.01
N ALA A 112 2.07 0.84 23.20
CA ALA A 112 1.39 0.01 22.21
C ALA A 112 -0.03 0.49 21.95
N LYS A 113 -0.79 0.80 23.01
CA LYS A 113 -2.16 1.32 22.89
C LYS A 113 -2.21 2.66 22.15
N ALA A 114 -1.31 3.58 22.48
CA ALA A 114 -1.22 4.88 21.82
C ALA A 114 -0.86 4.74 20.33
N ALA A 115 0.14 3.90 20.01
CA ALA A 115 0.55 3.65 18.63
C ALA A 115 -0.59 3.03 17.80
N ASP A 116 -1.36 2.10 18.38
CA ASP A 116 -2.49 1.49 17.69
C ASP A 116 -3.65 2.48 17.48
N GLN A 117 -3.94 3.32 18.48
CA GLN A 117 -4.94 4.38 18.37
C GLN A 117 -4.57 5.42 17.30
N GLU A 118 -3.32 5.87 17.28
CA GLU A 118 -2.80 6.82 16.29
C GLU A 118 -2.86 6.24 14.87
N ARG A 119 -2.45 4.98 14.72
CA ARG A 119 -2.53 4.24 13.47
C ARG A 119 -3.97 4.13 12.97
N ILE A 120 -4.92 3.75 13.83
CA ILE A 120 -6.34 3.65 13.45
C ILE A 120 -6.89 5.04 13.09
N ALA A 121 -6.64 6.06 13.91
CA ALA A 121 -7.13 7.41 13.67
C ALA A 121 -6.64 8.00 12.34
N THR A 122 -5.41 7.64 11.92
CA THR A 122 -4.84 8.08 10.65
C THR A 122 -5.35 7.24 9.48
N SER A 123 -5.39 5.93 9.62
CA SER A 123 -5.60 5.04 8.48
C SER A 123 -7.07 4.72 8.22
N GLU A 124 -7.95 4.76 9.22
CA GLU A 124 -9.37 4.49 9.05
C GLU A 124 -10.08 5.50 8.12
N PRO A 125 -9.86 6.84 8.24
CA PRO A 125 -10.41 7.79 7.29
C PRO A 125 -9.94 7.53 5.86
N LEU A 126 -8.63 7.29 5.68
CA LEU A 126 -8.05 6.97 4.37
C LEU A 126 -8.65 5.68 3.79
N ALA A 127 -8.89 4.66 4.61
CA ALA A 127 -9.50 3.41 4.18
C ALA A 127 -10.94 3.60 3.72
N ARG A 128 -11.69 4.54 4.32
CA ARG A 128 -13.05 4.89 3.89
C ARG A 128 -13.07 5.67 2.57
N GLU A 129 -12.04 6.45 2.29
CA GLU A 129 -11.90 7.21 1.05
C GLU A 129 -11.44 6.33 -0.12
N GLN A 130 -10.61 5.31 0.13
CA GLN A 130 -10.11 4.41 -0.93
C GLN A 130 -11.17 3.84 -1.89
N PRO A 131 -12.29 3.25 -1.43
CA PRO A 131 -13.30 2.70 -2.34
C PRO A 131 -13.99 3.77 -3.19
N LEU A 132 -14.03 5.02 -2.73
CA LEU A 132 -14.53 6.16 -3.49
C LEU A 132 -13.50 6.61 -4.54
N LYS A 133 -12.23 6.63 -4.15
CA LYS A 133 -11.11 7.06 -5.01
C LYS A 133 -10.82 6.07 -6.13
N LYS A 134 -10.84 4.77 -5.83
CA LYS A 134 -10.43 3.69 -6.74
C LYS A 134 -11.10 3.76 -8.13
N PRO A 135 -12.45 3.84 -8.27
CA PRO A 135 -13.07 3.87 -9.59
C PRO A 135 -12.70 5.12 -10.40
N ILE A 136 -12.45 6.25 -9.73
CA ILE A 136 -11.98 7.49 -10.37
C ILE A 136 -10.54 7.30 -10.87
N ASP A 137 -9.66 6.77 -10.03
CA ASP A 137 -8.26 6.49 -10.38
C ASP A 137 -8.17 5.47 -11.53
N ASP A 138 -8.95 4.39 -11.48
CA ASP A 138 -9.00 3.36 -12.53
C ASP A 138 -9.38 3.99 -13.89
N ARG A 139 -10.43 4.82 -13.90
CA ARG A 139 -10.88 5.55 -15.11
C ARG A 139 -9.84 6.54 -15.60
N PHE A 140 -9.26 7.31 -14.69
CA PHE A 140 -8.22 8.29 -15.01
C PHE A 140 -7.01 7.60 -15.66
N TRP A 141 -6.47 6.56 -15.04
CA TRP A 141 -5.30 5.86 -15.57
C TRP A 141 -5.60 5.09 -16.86
N ALA A 142 -6.82 4.54 -17.02
CA ALA A 142 -7.25 3.95 -18.28
C ALA A 142 -7.29 4.99 -19.42
N ALA A 143 -7.83 6.18 -19.14
CA ALA A 143 -7.88 7.28 -20.11
C ALA A 143 -6.48 7.80 -20.45
N VAL A 144 -5.60 7.96 -19.46
CA VAL A 144 -4.19 8.35 -19.67
C VAL A 144 -3.45 7.35 -20.56
N LYS A 145 -3.65 6.03 -20.35
CA LYS A 145 -3.06 4.97 -21.20
C LYS A 145 -3.51 5.05 -22.65
N LEU A 146 -4.74 5.52 -22.89
CA LEU A 146 -5.32 5.70 -24.22
C LEU A 146 -5.10 7.11 -24.79
N GLU A 147 -4.38 7.97 -24.07
CA GLU A 147 -4.21 9.39 -24.39
C GLU A 147 -5.55 10.15 -24.53
N ASP A 148 -6.62 9.66 -23.91
CA ASP A 148 -7.92 10.32 -23.85
C ASP A 148 -7.90 11.38 -22.74
N TRP A 149 -7.31 12.53 -23.04
CA TRP A 149 -7.13 13.61 -22.07
C TRP A 149 -8.45 14.21 -21.58
N GLN A 150 -9.52 14.14 -22.39
CA GLN A 150 -10.84 14.64 -22.00
C GLN A 150 -11.48 13.75 -20.94
N THR A 151 -11.47 12.44 -21.15
CA THR A 151 -11.98 11.48 -20.15
C THR A 151 -11.12 11.49 -18.90
N ALA A 152 -9.80 11.67 -19.03
CA ALA A 152 -8.91 11.83 -17.89
C ALA A 152 -9.26 13.08 -17.07
N LEU A 153 -9.53 14.22 -17.72
CA LEU A 153 -9.93 15.46 -17.04
C LEU A 153 -11.26 15.29 -16.30
N TRP A 154 -12.28 14.73 -16.95
CA TRP A 154 -13.59 14.51 -16.31
C TRP A 154 -13.52 13.57 -15.10
N ALA A 155 -12.71 12.51 -15.17
CA ALA A 155 -12.49 11.65 -14.02
C ALA A 155 -11.91 12.44 -12.83
N ILE A 156 -10.92 13.29 -13.08
CA ILE A 156 -10.32 14.12 -12.02
C ILE A 156 -11.29 15.19 -11.50
N GLU A 157 -12.08 15.83 -12.35
CA GLU A 157 -13.10 16.80 -11.93
C GLU A 157 -14.18 16.17 -11.03
N GLU A 158 -14.64 14.96 -11.39
CA GLU A 158 -15.53 14.17 -10.53
C GLU A 158 -14.87 13.84 -9.18
N GLY A 159 -13.58 13.47 -9.21
CA GLY A 159 -12.81 13.24 -8.00
C GLY A 159 -12.69 14.47 -7.12
N ILE A 160 -12.47 15.66 -7.68
CA ILE A 160 -12.44 16.93 -6.93
C ILE A 160 -13.82 17.27 -6.39
N ALA A 161 -14.90 17.02 -7.13
CA ALA A 161 -16.25 17.26 -6.65
C ALA A 161 -16.58 16.39 -5.42
N LEU A 162 -16.11 15.14 -5.40
CA LEU A 162 -16.31 14.21 -4.29
C LEU A 162 -15.35 14.48 -3.12
N MET A 163 -14.08 14.77 -3.42
CA MET A 163 -12.98 14.96 -2.46
C MET A 163 -12.22 16.24 -2.78
N PRO A 164 -12.76 17.42 -2.42
CA PRO A 164 -12.23 18.70 -2.86
C PRO A 164 -10.84 19.03 -2.31
N TYR A 165 -10.40 18.36 -1.26
CA TYR A 165 -9.10 18.55 -0.63
C TYR A 165 -8.09 17.43 -0.94
N ASP A 166 -8.44 16.46 -1.78
CA ASP A 166 -7.49 15.42 -2.20
C ASP A 166 -6.37 16.04 -3.04
N LEU A 167 -5.15 15.98 -2.50
CA LEU A 167 -3.99 16.61 -3.10
C LEU A 167 -3.63 15.98 -4.45
N ASN A 168 -3.84 14.67 -4.61
CA ASN A 168 -3.50 13.96 -5.85
C ASN A 168 -4.41 14.38 -6.99
N PHE A 169 -5.71 14.52 -6.74
CA PHE A 169 -6.67 15.02 -7.73
C PHE A 169 -6.39 16.47 -8.11
N ARG A 170 -6.05 17.33 -7.14
CA ARG A 170 -5.67 18.72 -7.41
C ARG A 170 -4.40 18.81 -8.26
N LEU A 171 -3.40 17.99 -7.96
CA LEU A 171 -2.14 17.93 -8.71
C LEU A 171 -2.38 17.43 -10.14
N ALA A 172 -3.14 16.33 -10.30
CA ALA A 172 -3.48 15.78 -11.61
C ALA A 172 -4.27 16.79 -12.46
N HIS A 173 -5.21 17.52 -11.85
CA HIS A 173 -5.99 18.53 -12.54
C HIS A 173 -5.09 19.67 -13.07
N ALA A 174 -4.22 20.22 -12.22
CA ALA A 174 -3.28 21.25 -12.65
C ALA A 174 -2.36 20.76 -13.78
N HIS A 175 -1.85 19.53 -13.67
CA HIS A 175 -0.99 18.94 -14.69
C HIS A 175 -1.70 18.77 -16.04
N LEU A 176 -2.94 18.29 -16.06
CA LEU A 176 -3.74 18.14 -17.28
C LEU A 176 -3.99 19.50 -17.96
N LEU A 177 -4.38 20.51 -17.19
CA LEU A 177 -4.67 21.86 -17.72
C LEU A 177 -3.42 22.56 -18.29
N LEU A 178 -2.26 22.37 -17.67
CA LEU A 178 -1.02 23.02 -18.08
C LEU A 178 -0.34 22.34 -19.26
N HIS A 179 -0.39 21.01 -19.34
CA HIS A 179 0.48 20.26 -20.24
C HIS A 179 -0.24 19.49 -21.36
N LYS A 180 -1.58 19.39 -21.31
CA LYS A 180 -2.37 18.72 -22.37
C LYS A 180 -3.45 19.61 -23.05
N PRO A 181 -3.29 20.94 -23.21
CA PRO A 181 -4.35 21.82 -23.69
C PRO A 181 -4.71 21.67 -25.18
N GLN A 182 -3.84 21.06 -26.00
CA GLN A 182 -4.00 21.07 -27.47
C GLN A 182 -5.19 20.21 -27.95
N ASP A 183 -5.58 19.16 -27.22
CA ASP A 183 -6.71 18.29 -27.58
C ASP A 183 -8.03 18.67 -26.88
N ILE A 184 -7.96 19.28 -25.70
CA ILE A 184 -9.14 19.65 -24.88
C ILE A 184 -9.93 20.82 -25.52
N VAL A 185 -9.22 21.75 -26.18
CA VAL A 185 -9.83 22.98 -26.74
C VAL A 185 -10.52 22.76 -28.09
N LEU A 186 -10.17 21.72 -28.85
CA LEU A 186 -10.63 21.55 -30.24
C LEU A 186 -12.04 20.96 -30.38
N ARG A 187 -12.66 20.41 -29.32
CA ARG A 187 -14.03 19.87 -29.39
C ARG A 187 -15.08 20.62 -28.55
N GLY A 188 -14.66 21.54 -27.67
CA GLY A 188 -15.57 22.38 -26.87
C GLY A 188 -16.30 23.49 -27.64
N ARG A 189 -16.03 23.67 -28.94
CA ARG A 189 -16.71 24.65 -29.83
C ARG A 189 -17.74 24.01 -30.76
N GLY A 190 -18.32 22.88 -30.37
CA GLY A 190 -19.24 22.10 -31.18
C GLY A 190 -20.68 22.05 -30.68
N LEU A 191 -21.17 23.04 -29.95
CA LEU A 191 -22.60 23.22 -29.66
C LEU A 191 -22.94 24.72 -29.69
N LYS A 192 -23.35 25.18 -30.87
CA LYS A 192 -24.27 26.30 -31.07
C LYS A 192 -25.37 25.83 -32.00
#